data_AF-A0A2G6BA82-F1
#
_entry.id   AF-A0A2G6BA82-F1
#
_cell.length_a   1.000
_cell.length_b   1.000
_cell.length_c   1.000
_cell.angle_alpha   90.00
_cell.angle_beta   90.00
_cell.angle_gamma   90.00
#
_symmetry.space_group_name_H-M   'P 1'
#
loop_
_entity.id
_entity.type
_entity.pdbx_description
1 polymer ?
#
loop_
_entity_poly.entity_id
_entity_poly.type
_entity_poly.pdbx_seq_one_letter_code
_entity_poly.pdbx_strand_id
1 'polypeptide(L)'
;MRVHIVTTVALLGFLLTSLFSNQIGYAASIEPITDPIKPWNITFTHDVSDQKANLELITIQSKNTTLSLSLSADLDKVIVKPKNPYLFGERYTLTIPASFQAASGKILNKPVTKEFEMTGLYITDVSATMNKLATTVSVKVKPDVISVTYSINNGSRNKLHRDGADSFSKGQIGLVTGDLLTINVWNEESHLIEKQYYKVK
;
A
#
# COMPACT_ATOMS: atom_id res chain seq x y z
N MET A 1 -37.11 -62.29 -50.44
CA MET A 1 -36.46 -62.72 -49.17
C MET A 1 -34.96 -62.63 -49.40
N ARG A 2 -34.14 -61.74 -48.83
CA ARG A 2 -34.23 -60.74 -47.75
C ARG A 2 -33.43 -59.49 -48.18
N VAL A 3 -33.88 -58.32 -47.73
CA VAL A 3 -33.23 -57.00 -47.84
C VAL A 3 -32.16 -56.87 -46.77
N HIS A 4 -30.99 -56.31 -47.07
CA HIS A 4 -30.12 -55.67 -46.07
C HIS A 4 -29.46 -54.40 -46.63
N ILE A 5 -29.85 -53.28 -46.02
CA ILE A 5 -29.25 -51.95 -46.02
C ILE A 5 -28.28 -51.91 -44.84
N VAL A 6 -27.02 -51.46 -45.01
CA VAL A 6 -26.25 -50.74 -43.95
C VAL A 6 -25.17 -49.87 -44.65
N THR A 7 -25.38 -48.57 -44.83
CA THR A 7 -25.03 -47.41 -43.96
C THR A 7 -23.54 -47.02 -43.97
N THR A 8 -23.22 -46.00 -44.77
CA THR A 8 -22.03 -45.15 -44.72
C THR A 8 -21.96 -44.36 -43.41
N VAL A 9 -20.83 -44.42 -42.69
CA VAL A 9 -20.50 -43.50 -41.59
C VAL A 9 -19.28 -42.68 -42.01
N ALA A 10 -19.51 -41.41 -42.33
CA ALA A 10 -18.46 -40.43 -42.55
C ALA A 10 -18.00 -39.88 -41.18
N LEU A 11 -16.72 -40.09 -40.88
CA LEU A 11 -16.08 -39.62 -39.66
C LEU A 11 -15.70 -38.13 -39.82
N LEU A 12 -16.55 -37.23 -39.36
CA LEU A 12 -16.29 -35.79 -39.34
C LEU A 12 -15.54 -35.42 -38.06
N GLY A 13 -14.21 -35.49 -38.11
CA GLY A 13 -13.33 -35.04 -37.03
C GLY A 13 -13.17 -33.52 -37.04
N PHE A 14 -14.02 -32.81 -36.28
CA PHE A 14 -13.81 -31.41 -35.95
C PHE A 14 -12.75 -31.30 -34.84
N LEU A 15 -11.51 -30.99 -35.21
CA LEU A 15 -10.47 -30.54 -34.27
C LEU A 15 -10.68 -29.05 -33.98
N LEU A 16 -11.52 -28.76 -32.99
CA LEU A 16 -11.57 -27.46 -32.31
C LEU A 16 -10.39 -27.38 -31.34
N THR A 17 -9.20 -27.00 -31.84
CA THR A 17 -8.12 -26.55 -30.97
C THR A 17 -8.46 -25.14 -30.51
N SER A 18 -8.99 -25.07 -29.30
CA SER A 18 -9.18 -23.84 -28.56
C SER A 18 -7.85 -23.08 -28.45
N LEU A 19 -7.80 -21.90 -29.08
CA LEU A 19 -6.79 -20.88 -28.85
C LEU A 19 -7.03 -20.28 -27.46
N PHE A 20 -6.63 -20.99 -26.41
CA PHE A 20 -6.47 -20.37 -25.09
C PHE A 20 -5.20 -19.51 -25.13
N SER A 21 -5.38 -18.25 -25.49
CA SER A 21 -4.36 -17.22 -25.26
C SER A 21 -4.24 -17.04 -23.76
N ASN A 22 -3.26 -17.74 -23.16
CA ASN A 22 -2.84 -17.47 -21.80
C ASN A 22 -2.18 -16.09 -21.80
N GLN A 23 -2.95 -15.05 -21.48
CA GLN A 23 -2.36 -13.79 -21.06
C GLN A 23 -1.65 -14.07 -19.74
N ILE A 24 -0.32 -14.21 -19.80
CA ILE A 24 0.53 -14.24 -18.61
C ILE A 24 0.45 -12.83 -18.00
N GLY A 25 -0.48 -12.66 -17.07
CA GLY A 25 -0.50 -11.51 -16.19
C GLY A 25 0.75 -11.58 -15.31
N TYR A 26 1.76 -10.77 -15.60
CA TYR A 26 2.84 -10.53 -14.64
C TYR A 26 2.21 -9.91 -13.40
N ALA A 27 2.08 -10.69 -12.32
CA ALA A 27 1.75 -10.14 -11.01
C ALA A 27 2.90 -9.19 -10.65
N ALA A 28 2.64 -7.88 -10.71
CA ALA A 28 3.62 -6.89 -10.33
C ALA A 28 4.02 -7.13 -8.87
N SER A 29 5.32 -7.25 -8.59
CA SER A 29 5.81 -7.38 -7.22
C SER A 29 5.44 -6.14 -6.41
N ILE A 30 4.87 -6.35 -5.22
CA ILE A 30 4.55 -5.28 -4.25
C ILE A 30 5.87 -4.61 -3.82
N GLU A 31 5.98 -3.30 -4.01
CA GLU A 31 7.18 -2.55 -3.64
C GLU A 31 7.17 -2.18 -2.15
N PRO A 32 8.18 -2.59 -1.36
CA PRO A 32 8.29 -2.10 0.01
C PRO A 32 8.75 -0.64 0.01
N ILE A 33 8.10 0.18 0.83
CA ILE A 33 8.52 1.56 1.10
C ILE A 33 8.68 1.74 2.61
N THR A 34 9.55 2.66 3.01
CA THR A 34 9.88 2.93 4.42
C THR A 34 9.61 4.36 4.87
N ASP A 35 9.47 5.30 3.93
CA ASP A 35 9.14 6.69 4.22
C ASP A 35 7.60 6.89 4.31
N PRO A 36 7.04 7.20 5.49
CA PRO A 36 5.61 7.41 5.68
C PRO A 36 5.01 8.54 4.84
N ILE A 37 5.82 9.47 4.35
CA ILE A 37 5.37 10.60 3.54
C ILE A 37 5.95 10.58 2.12
N LYS A 38 6.41 9.41 1.66
CA LYS A 38 7.04 9.22 0.34
C LYS A 38 6.19 9.87 -0.77
N PRO A 39 6.72 10.84 -1.51
CA PRO A 39 6.07 11.34 -2.70
C PRO A 39 6.25 10.36 -3.87
N TRP A 40 5.29 10.34 -4.79
CA TRP A 40 5.40 9.64 -6.06
C TRP A 40 5.60 10.64 -7.19
N ASN A 41 6.66 10.45 -7.96
CA ASN A 41 6.92 11.22 -9.18
C ASN A 41 6.52 10.36 -10.38
N ILE A 42 5.49 10.78 -11.08
CA ILE A 42 4.93 10.07 -12.23
C ILE A 42 5.31 10.85 -13.48
N THR A 43 6.03 10.20 -14.40
CA THR A 43 6.40 10.78 -15.69
C THR A 43 5.51 10.23 -16.78
N PHE A 44 5.01 11.11 -17.64
CA PHE A 44 4.19 10.82 -18.79
C PHE A 44 4.99 11.03 -20.08
N THR A 45 4.61 10.37 -21.16
CA THR A 45 5.27 10.55 -22.47
C THR A 45 4.81 11.81 -23.21
N HIS A 46 3.79 12.47 -22.68
CA HIS A 46 3.19 13.68 -23.22
C HIS A 46 2.87 14.62 -22.05
N ASP A 47 2.85 15.93 -22.33
CA ASP A 47 2.45 16.93 -21.36
C ASP A 47 1.08 16.64 -20.77
N VAL A 48 0.96 16.82 -19.46
CA VAL A 48 -0.21 16.53 -18.65
C VAL A 48 -1.14 17.75 -18.62
N SER A 49 -2.46 17.51 -18.65
CA SER A 49 -3.42 18.58 -18.37
C SER A 49 -3.36 18.94 -16.89
N ASP A 50 -3.03 20.20 -16.60
CA ASP A 50 -2.90 20.77 -15.24
C ASP A 50 -4.26 21.08 -14.58
N GLN A 51 -5.35 20.78 -15.28
CA GLN A 51 -6.70 20.92 -14.74
C GLN A 51 -6.85 20.10 -13.46
N LYS A 52 -7.25 20.78 -12.38
CA LYS A 52 -7.43 20.18 -11.05
C LYS A 52 -8.29 18.90 -11.09
N ALA A 53 -9.41 18.93 -11.81
CA ALA A 53 -10.29 17.78 -11.96
C ALA A 53 -9.61 16.57 -12.64
N ASN A 54 -8.65 16.80 -13.54
CA ASN A 54 -7.86 15.74 -14.17
C ASN A 54 -6.85 15.14 -13.19
N LEU A 55 -6.15 15.99 -12.42
CA LEU A 55 -5.18 15.53 -11.41
C LEU A 55 -5.86 14.71 -10.30
N GLU A 56 -7.04 15.15 -9.83
CA GLU A 56 -7.82 14.48 -8.78
C GLU A 56 -8.33 13.08 -9.17
N LEU A 57 -8.19 12.67 -10.44
CA LEU A 57 -8.41 11.29 -10.87
C LEU A 57 -7.33 10.33 -10.35
N ILE A 58 -6.14 10.83 -10.01
CA ILE A 58 -5.06 10.01 -9.44
C ILE A 58 -5.42 9.70 -7.98
N THR A 59 -5.44 8.42 -7.64
CA THR A 59 -5.82 7.96 -6.31
C THR A 59 -4.76 7.05 -5.70
N ILE A 60 -4.71 7.05 -4.37
CA ILE A 60 -4.00 6.04 -3.59
C ILE A 60 -5.00 5.47 -2.58
N GLN A 61 -5.18 4.16 -2.59
CA GLN A 61 -6.16 3.48 -1.74
C GLN A 61 -5.49 2.35 -0.96
N SER A 62 -5.84 2.19 0.32
CA SER A 62 -5.75 0.91 1.03
C SER A 62 -7.15 0.27 1.03
N LYS A 63 -7.23 -1.02 1.37
CA LYS A 63 -8.42 -1.90 1.29
C LYS A 63 -9.76 -1.21 1.57
N ASN A 64 -9.81 -0.33 2.56
CA ASN A 64 -11.04 0.35 2.99
C ASN A 64 -10.95 1.88 3.01
N THR A 65 -9.89 2.50 2.47
CA THR A 65 -9.68 3.95 2.64
C THR A 65 -8.93 4.55 1.46
N THR A 66 -9.51 5.60 0.88
CA THR A 66 -8.82 6.47 -0.08
C THR A 66 -8.04 7.54 0.68
N LEU A 67 -6.76 7.73 0.32
CA LEU A 67 -5.92 8.73 0.96
C LEU A 67 -6.20 10.11 0.38
N SER A 68 -6.17 11.11 1.26
CA SER A 68 -6.15 12.50 0.82
C SER A 68 -4.77 12.85 0.26
N LEU A 69 -4.72 13.42 -0.94
CA LEU A 69 -3.49 13.72 -1.66
C LEU A 69 -3.31 15.22 -1.88
N SER A 70 -2.06 15.65 -1.99
CA SER A 70 -1.64 16.91 -2.56
C SER A 70 -1.01 16.59 -3.92
N LEU A 71 -1.49 17.25 -4.96
CA LEU A 71 -1.14 16.96 -6.35
C LEU A 71 -0.61 18.24 -6.99
N SER A 72 0.47 18.11 -7.75
CA SER A 72 1.01 19.18 -8.59
C SER A 72 1.52 18.59 -9.88
N ALA A 73 1.34 19.31 -10.98
CA ALA A 73 1.85 18.92 -12.29
C ALA A 73 2.82 19.97 -12.81
N ASP A 74 3.83 19.52 -13.56
CA ASP A 74 4.76 20.34 -14.31
C ASP A 74 5.09 19.61 -15.61
N LEU A 75 4.62 20.14 -16.73
CA LEU A 75 4.77 19.55 -18.07
C LEU A 75 4.38 18.07 -18.12
N ASP A 76 5.37 17.19 -18.23
CA ASP A 76 5.27 15.75 -18.35
C ASP A 76 5.26 15.01 -17.00
N LYS A 77 5.26 15.74 -15.88
CA LYS A 77 5.38 15.16 -14.53
C LYS A 77 4.20 15.51 -13.64
N VAL A 78 3.79 14.53 -12.84
CA VAL A 78 2.89 14.74 -11.71
C VAL A 78 3.56 14.26 -10.43
N ILE A 79 3.55 15.12 -9.41
CA ILE A 79 3.99 14.80 -8.06
C ILE A 79 2.75 14.53 -7.21
N VAL A 80 2.70 13.34 -6.63
CA VAL A 80 1.64 12.88 -5.75
C VAL A 80 2.20 12.74 -4.34
N LYS A 81 1.72 13.58 -3.41
CA LYS A 81 2.14 13.53 -2.02
C LYS A 81 0.95 13.17 -1.11
N PRO A 82 1.09 12.22 -0.18
CA PRO A 82 0.03 11.94 0.76
C PRO A 82 -0.08 13.10 1.78
N LYS A 83 -1.32 13.54 2.07
CA LYS A 83 -1.56 14.58 3.11
C LYS A 83 -1.44 14.02 4.52
N ASN A 84 -1.75 12.73 4.68
CA ASN A 84 -1.58 11.97 5.91
C ASN A 84 -0.55 10.86 5.66
N PRO A 85 0.27 10.49 6.65
CA PRO A 85 1.28 9.45 6.45
C PRO A 85 0.64 8.10 6.11
N TYR A 86 1.36 7.32 5.30
CA TYR A 86 1.09 5.89 5.15
C TYR A 86 1.25 5.19 6.51
N LEU A 87 0.40 4.20 6.75
CA LEU A 87 0.37 3.45 8.01
C LEU A 87 1.19 2.16 7.87
N PHE A 88 1.99 1.87 8.89
CA PHE A 88 2.82 0.68 8.97
C PHE A 88 1.99 -0.61 8.82
N GLY A 89 2.51 -1.51 7.99
CA GLY A 89 1.87 -2.80 7.66
C GLY A 89 0.67 -2.69 6.72
N GLU A 90 0.33 -1.49 6.24
CA GLU A 90 -0.72 -1.32 5.24
C GLU A 90 -0.18 -1.44 3.81
N ARG A 91 -1.01 -2.04 2.96
CA ARG A 91 -0.79 -2.11 1.51
C ARG A 91 -1.63 -1.07 0.81
N TYR A 92 -1.04 -0.47 -0.20
CA TYR A 92 -1.63 0.62 -0.97
C TYR A 92 -1.53 0.34 -2.46
N THR A 93 -2.52 0.84 -3.20
CA THR A 93 -2.55 0.83 -4.66
C THR A 93 -2.65 2.27 -5.15
N LEU A 94 -1.62 2.75 -5.84
CA LEU A 94 -1.68 3.98 -6.63
C LEU A 94 -2.33 3.65 -7.97
N THR A 95 -3.33 4.44 -8.36
CA THR A 95 -4.08 4.24 -9.60
C THR A 95 -4.18 5.53 -10.40
N ILE A 96 -3.88 5.44 -11.69
CA ILE A 96 -4.15 6.45 -12.71
C ILE A 96 -5.16 5.84 -13.69
N PRO A 97 -6.41 6.35 -13.76
CA PRO A 97 -7.42 5.75 -14.61
C PRO A 97 -7.17 6.05 -16.09
N ALA A 98 -7.74 5.22 -16.97
CA ALA A 98 -7.65 5.44 -18.42
C ALA A 98 -8.21 6.80 -18.87
N SER A 99 -9.15 7.38 -18.11
CA SER A 99 -9.74 8.69 -18.39
C SER A 99 -8.81 9.87 -18.12
N PHE A 100 -7.61 9.65 -17.58
CA PHE A 100 -6.63 10.71 -17.35
C PHE A 100 -6.14 11.31 -18.67
N GLN A 101 -6.11 12.64 -18.74
CA GLN A 101 -5.88 13.40 -19.97
C GLN A 101 -4.50 14.07 -20.02
N ALA A 102 -3.89 14.02 -21.19
CA ALA A 102 -2.79 14.89 -21.61
C ALA A 102 -3.31 16.29 -21.92
N ALA A 103 -2.42 17.30 -21.96
CA ALA A 103 -2.73 18.67 -22.35
C ALA A 103 -3.31 18.77 -23.78
N SER A 104 -2.96 17.83 -24.65
CA SER A 104 -3.54 17.69 -26.00
C SER A 104 -4.98 17.16 -26.05
N GLY A 105 -5.56 16.79 -24.89
CA GLY A 105 -6.89 16.17 -24.79
C GLY A 105 -6.91 14.66 -25.02
N LYS A 106 -5.77 14.05 -25.39
CA LYS A 106 -5.65 12.58 -25.48
C LYS A 106 -5.74 11.94 -24.10
N ILE A 107 -6.38 10.78 -24.01
CA ILE A 107 -6.47 9.99 -22.77
C ILE A 107 -5.44 8.87 -22.73
N LEU A 108 -5.21 8.29 -21.55
CA LEU A 108 -4.41 7.08 -21.42
C LEU A 108 -5.08 5.89 -22.11
N ASN A 109 -4.27 5.06 -22.79
CA ASN A 109 -4.78 3.85 -23.47
C ASN A 109 -5.34 2.80 -22.50
N LYS A 110 -4.82 2.76 -21.27
CA LYS A 110 -5.23 1.83 -20.22
C LYS A 110 -4.95 2.44 -18.84
N PRO A 111 -5.64 2.00 -17.78
CA PRO A 111 -5.27 2.42 -16.43
C PRO A 111 -3.87 1.91 -16.08
N VAL A 112 -3.19 2.65 -15.21
CA VAL A 112 -1.88 2.28 -14.65
C VAL A 112 -2.03 2.15 -13.15
N THR A 113 -1.57 1.03 -12.61
CA THR A 113 -1.59 0.76 -11.16
C THR A 113 -0.21 0.41 -10.66
N LYS A 114 0.06 0.75 -9.39
CA LYS A 114 1.29 0.38 -8.68
C LYS A 114 0.94 0.04 -7.24
N GLU A 115 1.26 -1.20 -6.84
CA GLU A 115 1.09 -1.65 -5.46
C GLU A 115 2.38 -1.46 -4.65
N PHE A 116 2.22 -1.05 -3.39
CA PHE A 116 3.30 -0.88 -2.44
C PHE A 116 2.85 -1.17 -1.01
N GLU A 117 3.79 -1.48 -0.13
CA GLU A 117 3.54 -1.77 1.28
C GLU A 117 4.40 -0.87 2.16
N MET A 118 3.80 -0.28 3.20
CA MET A 118 4.53 0.49 4.19
C MET A 118 5.16 -0.48 5.20
N THR A 119 6.48 -0.54 5.19
CA THR A 119 7.31 -1.40 6.02
C THR A 119 8.28 -0.56 6.84
N GLY A 120 8.94 -1.18 7.82
CA GLY A 120 9.95 -0.48 8.61
C GLY A 120 11.36 -0.85 8.20
N LEU A 121 12.28 0.10 8.39
CA LEU A 121 13.71 -0.17 8.23
C LEU A 121 14.29 -0.89 9.45
N TYR A 122 13.86 -0.49 10.65
CA TYR A 122 14.24 -1.03 11.95
C TYR A 122 13.05 -1.60 12.72
N ILE A 123 11.83 -1.09 12.51
CA ILE A 123 10.59 -1.64 13.05
C ILE A 123 10.15 -2.84 12.19
N THR A 124 10.03 -4.01 12.80
CA THR A 124 9.66 -5.26 12.10
C THR A 124 8.21 -5.66 12.32
N ASP A 125 7.62 -5.27 13.46
CA ASP A 125 6.22 -5.53 13.77
C ASP A 125 5.68 -4.48 14.75
N VAL A 126 4.38 -4.18 14.63
CA VAL A 126 3.64 -3.31 15.54
C VAL A 126 2.29 -3.93 15.81
N SER A 127 1.95 -4.08 17.08
CA SER A 127 0.63 -4.53 17.51
C SER A 127 0.10 -3.73 18.69
N ALA A 128 -1.23 -3.66 18.78
CA ALA A 128 -1.95 -3.10 19.92
C ALA A 128 -3.01 -4.12 20.34
N THR A 129 -2.82 -4.77 21.48
CA THR A 129 -3.72 -5.82 21.98
C THR A 129 -4.54 -5.30 23.15
N MET A 130 -5.86 -5.23 22.97
CA MET A 130 -6.79 -4.77 24.00
C MET A 130 -7.08 -5.87 25.03
N ASN A 131 -7.05 -5.52 26.31
CA ASN A 131 -7.61 -6.32 27.39
C ASN A 131 -8.59 -5.47 28.22
N LYS A 132 -9.23 -6.07 29.24
CA LYS A 132 -10.27 -5.40 30.04
C LYS A 132 -9.81 -4.13 30.77
N LEU A 133 -8.50 -3.98 31.02
CA LEU A 133 -7.95 -2.88 31.83
C LEU A 133 -7.16 -1.88 30.98
N ALA A 134 -6.48 -2.33 29.94
CA ALA A 134 -5.60 -1.51 29.11
C ALA A 134 -5.38 -2.14 27.73
N THR A 135 -4.85 -1.33 26.81
CA THR A 135 -4.34 -1.78 25.52
C THR A 135 -2.82 -1.87 25.61
N THR A 136 -2.25 -3.04 25.37
CA THR A 136 -0.79 -3.22 25.31
C THR A 136 -0.31 -2.87 23.92
N VAL A 137 0.54 -1.85 23.81
CA VAL A 137 1.28 -1.54 22.59
C VAL A 137 2.57 -2.34 22.62
N SER A 138 2.85 -3.09 21.56
CA SER A 138 4.07 -3.89 21.41
C SER A 138 4.74 -3.57 20.06
N VAL A 139 6.05 -3.41 20.07
CA VAL A 139 6.87 -3.08 18.90
C VAL A 139 8.06 -4.04 18.85
N LYS A 140 8.23 -4.75 17.74
CA LYS A 140 9.44 -5.54 17.46
C LYS A 140 10.37 -4.75 16.56
N VAL A 141 11.67 -4.90 16.81
CA VAL A 141 12.70 -4.08 16.19
C VAL A 141 13.98 -4.87 15.86
N LYS A 142 14.84 -4.30 15.03
CA LYS A 142 16.21 -4.80 14.81
C LYS A 142 17.14 -4.52 16.01
N PRO A 143 18.26 -5.27 16.16
CA PRO A 143 19.16 -5.15 17.31
C PRO A 143 19.71 -3.74 17.57
N ASP A 144 19.88 -2.92 16.53
CA ASP A 144 20.46 -1.57 16.63
C ASP A 144 19.54 -0.55 17.34
N VAL A 145 18.32 -0.95 17.69
CA VAL A 145 17.34 -0.11 18.40
C VAL A 145 17.49 -0.27 19.90
N ILE A 146 17.69 0.85 20.58
CA ILE A 146 17.91 0.90 22.04
C ILE A 146 16.68 1.39 22.79
N SER A 147 15.89 2.26 22.17
CA SER A 147 14.68 2.83 22.78
C SER A 147 13.55 2.90 21.77
N VAL A 148 12.32 2.73 22.27
CA VAL A 148 11.08 2.91 21.51
C VAL A 148 10.13 3.78 22.33
N THR A 149 9.49 4.76 21.69
CA THR A 149 8.43 5.57 22.30
C THR A 149 7.32 5.74 21.29
N TYR A 150 6.11 5.93 21.78
CA TYR A 150 4.97 6.31 20.94
C TYR A 150 4.27 7.55 21.50
N SER A 151 3.53 8.24 20.65
CA SER A 151 2.48 9.18 21.08
C SER A 151 1.15 8.77 20.47
N ILE A 152 0.05 9.18 21.11
CA ILE A 152 -1.32 8.89 20.68
C ILE A 152 -1.91 10.19 20.14
N ASN A 153 -2.41 10.20 18.91
CA ASN A 153 -3.07 11.35 18.28
C ASN A 153 -2.26 12.67 18.42
N ASN A 154 -0.93 12.59 18.19
CA ASN A 154 0.03 13.69 18.36
C ASN A 154 0.14 14.27 19.78
N GLY A 155 -0.29 13.52 20.80
CA GLY A 155 -0.16 13.90 22.20
C GLY A 155 1.25 13.65 22.78
N SER A 156 1.31 13.51 24.10
CA SER A 156 2.56 13.30 24.84
C SER A 156 3.26 12.00 24.46
N ARG A 157 4.59 12.04 24.49
CA ARG A 157 5.46 10.89 24.23
C ARG A 157 5.45 9.93 25.42
N ASN A 158 5.25 8.65 25.15
CA ASN A 158 5.25 7.54 26.09
C ASN A 158 6.39 6.58 25.74
N LYS A 159 7.31 6.36 26.68
CA LYS A 159 8.37 5.36 26.52
C LYS A 159 7.79 3.95 26.65
N LEU A 160 8.19 3.05 25.76
CA LEU A 160 7.94 1.61 25.87
C LEU A 160 9.08 0.98 26.68
N HIS A 161 8.76 -0.08 27.43
CA HIS A 161 9.74 -0.83 28.19
C HIS A 161 10.23 -2.02 27.37
N ARG A 162 11.54 -2.25 27.37
CA ARG A 162 12.11 -3.45 26.72
C ARG A 162 11.61 -4.68 27.48
N ASP A 163 10.98 -5.61 26.78
CA ASP A 163 10.42 -6.86 27.32
C ASP A 163 11.00 -8.12 26.65
N GLY A 164 11.96 -7.93 25.73
CA GLY A 164 12.72 -8.99 25.07
C GLY A 164 13.99 -8.45 24.40
N ALA A 165 14.72 -9.32 23.72
CA ALA A 165 15.95 -8.94 23.00
C ALA A 165 15.65 -7.96 21.86
N ASP A 166 14.53 -8.15 21.18
CA ASP A 166 14.09 -7.44 19.99
C ASP A 166 12.69 -6.83 20.15
N SER A 167 12.18 -6.71 21.38
CA SER A 167 10.81 -6.27 21.65
C SER A 167 10.70 -5.23 22.76
N PHE A 168 9.71 -4.35 22.59
CA PHE A 168 9.34 -3.31 23.54
C PHE A 168 7.82 -3.28 23.70
N SER A 169 7.33 -3.16 24.93
CA SER A 169 5.89 -3.01 25.18
C SER A 169 5.54 -2.09 26.35
N LYS A 170 4.28 -1.66 26.39
CA LYS A 170 3.68 -0.95 27.52
C LYS A 170 2.15 -1.04 27.46
N GLY A 171 1.53 -1.31 28.61
CA GLY A 171 0.08 -1.16 28.79
C GLY A 171 -0.32 0.31 28.86
N GLN A 172 -1.36 0.68 28.10
CA GLN A 172 -1.89 2.03 28.00
C GLN A 172 -3.39 2.04 28.28
N ILE A 173 -3.79 2.78 29.31
CA ILE A 173 -5.20 3.01 29.62
C ILE A 173 -5.75 4.06 28.64
N GLY A 174 -6.97 3.84 28.15
CA GLY A 174 -7.69 4.79 27.30
C GLY A 174 -7.27 4.79 25.81
N LEU A 175 -6.36 3.91 25.39
CA LEU A 175 -6.05 3.70 23.99
C LEU A 175 -7.10 2.80 23.35
N VAL A 176 -7.77 3.26 22.29
CA VAL A 176 -8.91 2.59 21.66
C VAL A 176 -8.69 2.36 20.16
N THR A 177 -9.46 1.45 19.57
CA THR A 177 -9.48 1.24 18.11
C THR A 177 -9.72 2.56 17.38
N GLY A 178 -8.91 2.81 16.36
CA GLY A 178 -8.95 4.03 15.57
C GLY A 178 -7.90 5.07 15.95
N ASP A 179 -7.35 5.01 17.16
CA ASP A 179 -6.29 5.92 17.59
C ASP A 179 -5.04 5.78 16.70
N LEU A 180 -4.42 6.92 16.41
CA LEU A 180 -3.18 6.98 15.63
C LEU A 180 -1.98 7.01 16.57
N LEU A 181 -1.17 5.96 16.51
CA LEU A 181 0.14 5.89 17.15
C LEU A 181 1.20 6.49 16.23
N THR A 182 2.02 7.39 16.78
CA THR A 182 3.30 7.79 16.15
C THR A 182 4.42 7.09 16.90
N ILE A 183 5.06 6.12 16.26
CA ILE A 183 6.13 5.30 16.82
C ILE A 183 7.46 5.89 16.36
N ASN A 184 8.38 6.06 17.30
CA ASN A 184 9.72 6.55 17.02
C ASN A 184 10.71 5.54 17.64
N VAL A 185 11.82 5.29 16.96
CA VAL A 185 12.91 4.41 17.41
C VAL A 185 14.25 5.15 17.39
N TRP A 186 15.10 4.92 18.40
CA TRP A 186 16.41 5.56 18.53
C TRP A 186 17.53 4.53 18.72
N ASN A 187 18.72 4.90 18.25
CA ASN A 187 19.96 4.16 18.48
C ASN A 187 20.62 4.53 19.82
N GLU A 188 21.82 3.99 20.08
CA GLU A 188 22.63 4.26 21.28
C GLU A 188 22.98 5.73 21.48
N GLU A 189 23.20 6.45 20.37
CA GLU A 189 23.53 7.88 20.37
C GLU A 189 22.30 8.78 20.61
N SER A 190 21.12 8.19 20.88
CA SER A 190 19.84 8.89 21.01
C SER A 190 19.40 9.62 19.73
N HIS A 191 19.92 9.23 18.58
CA HIS A 191 19.47 9.71 17.28
C HIS A 191 18.19 8.97 16.86
N LEU A 192 17.19 9.74 16.38
CA LEU A 192 15.99 9.17 15.79
C LEU A 192 16.37 8.50 14.47
N ILE A 193 16.24 7.18 14.39
CA ILE A 193 16.63 6.40 13.21
C ILE A 193 15.44 5.95 12.37
N GLU A 194 14.24 5.95 12.93
CA GLU A 194 13.00 5.72 12.17
C GLU A 194 11.76 6.25 12.93
N LYS A 195 10.77 6.68 12.14
CA LYS A 195 9.46 7.12 12.59
C LYS A 195 8.39 6.45 11.73
N GLN A 196 7.42 5.80 12.37
CA GLN A 196 6.30 5.11 11.71
C GLN A 196 4.97 5.49 12.33
N TYR A 197 3.88 5.25 11.60
CA TYR A 197 2.52 5.54 12.03
C TYR A 197 1.68 4.27 12.02
N TYR A 198 0.92 4.02 13.07
CA TYR A 198 0.11 2.81 13.18
C TYR A 198 -1.27 3.16 13.71
N LYS A 199 -2.32 2.65 13.08
CA LYS A 199 -3.69 2.83 13.56
C LYS A 199 -4.10 1.59 14.37
N VAL A 200 -4.52 1.79 15.61
CA VAL A 200 -5.02 0.71 16.47
C VAL A 200 -6.23 0.06 15.79
N LYS A 201 -6.17 -1.26 15.64
CA LYS A 201 -7.18 -2.07 14.95
C LYS A 201 -8.19 -2.67 15.92
#